data_AF-A0A1Q4DGH7-F1
#
_entry.id   AF-A0A1Q4DGH7-F1
#
_cell.length_a   1.000
_cell.length_b   1.000
_cell.length_c   1.000
_cell.angle_alpha   90.00
_cell.angle_beta   90.00
_cell.angle_gamma   90.00
#
_symmetry.space_group_name_H-M   'P 1'
#
loop_
_entity.id
_entity.type
_entity.pdbx_description
1 polymer ?
#
loop_
_entity_poly.entity_id
_entity_poly.type
_entity_poly.pdbx_seq_one_letter_code
_entity_poly.pdbx_strand_id
1 'polypeptide(L)'
;MIRTLDIFCGGGGSSYGARQAGAEIVCGIDLCDVATETYRENFKEAHVVTARLEDVGPRALHNKIGNIDLLLASPECTNHTCAKGAAPRSEASRATAMQALRYAKEFRPRWLVMENVVHMRPWSRYGELKEALQDLGYNVREFVFDASDFGVPQSRRRLFVVCDLEDEVADIKIPRIRKKKTVHDILDKPGTWDTTPLFRPGRAKPTLERAERGFAKVGKKAAFLLVYYGSDGSGGWQPLDRPLRTITTVDRFALVEPGAGGHNMRMLQVSELKKAMGFKSDYIMNHGSRRENIKILGNGVCPPVMQAIVECIGSA
;
A
#
# COMPACT_ATOMS: atom_id res chain seq x y z
N MET A 1 17.01 -7.21 -18.22
CA MET A 1 16.22 -6.50 -17.19
C MET A 1 15.05 -7.40 -16.83
N ILE A 2 14.65 -7.44 -15.57
CA ILE A 2 13.54 -8.30 -15.11
C ILE A 2 12.22 -7.75 -15.68
N ARG A 3 11.66 -8.43 -16.67
CA ARG A 3 10.38 -8.08 -17.29
C ARG A 3 9.24 -8.41 -16.34
N THR A 4 8.43 -7.41 -16.01
CA THR A 4 7.49 -7.47 -14.90
C THR A 4 6.05 -7.17 -15.32
N LEU A 5 5.14 -8.09 -15.00
CA LEU A 5 3.69 -7.90 -15.08
C LEU A 5 3.14 -7.65 -13.67
N ASP A 6 2.33 -6.61 -13.51
CA ASP A 6 1.65 -6.28 -12.24
C ASP A 6 0.13 -6.45 -12.40
N ILE A 7 -0.43 -7.49 -11.77
CA ILE A 7 -1.87 -7.73 -11.71
C ILE A 7 -2.44 -7.20 -10.40
N PHE A 8 -3.62 -6.57 -10.47
CA PHE A 8 -4.16 -5.75 -9.37
C PHE A 8 -3.24 -4.57 -9.04
N CYS A 9 -2.74 -3.89 -10.08
CA CYS A 9 -1.62 -2.97 -9.96
C CYS A 9 -1.96 -1.68 -9.19
N GLY A 10 -3.25 -1.31 -9.07
CA GLY A 10 -3.68 -0.06 -8.47
C GLY A 10 -2.96 1.15 -9.07
N GLY A 11 -2.47 2.04 -8.22
CA GLY A 11 -1.62 3.17 -8.65
C GLY A 11 -0.17 2.79 -8.96
N GLY A 12 0.20 1.51 -8.84
CA GLY A 12 1.53 1.00 -9.17
C GLY A 12 2.57 1.16 -8.07
N GLY A 13 2.19 1.03 -6.80
CA GLY A 13 3.15 1.05 -5.68
C GLY A 13 4.18 -0.09 -5.76
N SER A 14 3.72 -1.30 -6.08
CA SER A 14 4.56 -2.47 -6.31
C SER A 14 5.45 -2.27 -7.54
N SER A 15 4.84 -1.97 -8.69
CA SER A 15 5.57 -1.63 -9.94
C SER A 15 6.61 -0.53 -9.76
N TYR A 16 6.31 0.53 -9.01
CA TYR A 16 7.25 1.62 -8.78
C TYR A 16 8.45 1.12 -7.99
N GLY A 17 8.23 0.33 -6.93
CA GLY A 17 9.32 -0.28 -6.16
C GLY A 17 10.18 -1.22 -7.00
N ALA A 18 9.55 -2.09 -7.80
CA ALA A 18 10.24 -2.99 -8.72
C ALA A 18 11.08 -2.22 -9.75
N ARG A 19 10.54 -1.13 -10.33
CA ARG A 19 11.31 -0.28 -11.26
C ARG A 19 12.51 0.39 -10.60
N GLN A 20 12.38 0.81 -9.33
CA GLN A 20 13.53 1.36 -8.59
C GLN A 20 14.64 0.32 -8.35
N ALA A 21 14.31 -0.96 -8.39
CA ALA A 21 15.26 -2.07 -8.36
C ALA A 21 15.82 -2.44 -9.76
N GLY A 22 15.44 -1.70 -10.82
CA GLY A 22 15.89 -1.94 -12.20
C GLY A 22 15.01 -2.88 -13.03
N ALA A 23 13.82 -3.24 -12.54
CA ALA A 23 12.87 -4.04 -13.32
C ALA A 23 12.20 -3.21 -14.44
N GLU A 24 11.92 -3.87 -15.56
CA GLU A 24 11.15 -3.33 -16.68
C GLU A 24 9.67 -3.64 -16.44
N ILE A 25 8.83 -2.62 -16.30
CA ILE A 25 7.39 -2.80 -16.11
C ILE A 25 6.73 -2.88 -17.49
N VAL A 26 6.30 -4.08 -17.89
CA VAL A 26 5.79 -4.33 -19.25
C VAL A 26 4.27 -4.23 -19.33
N CYS A 27 3.57 -4.50 -18.23
CA CYS A 27 2.11 -4.46 -18.19
C CYS A 27 1.57 -4.26 -16.78
N GLY A 28 0.48 -3.50 -16.68
CA GLY A 28 -0.31 -3.32 -15.45
C GLY A 28 -1.80 -3.57 -15.72
N ILE A 29 -2.47 -4.32 -14.84
CA ILE A 29 -3.90 -4.60 -14.94
C ILE A 29 -4.60 -4.19 -13.64
N ASP A 30 -5.64 -3.37 -13.75
CA ASP A 30 -6.51 -3.05 -12.61
C ASP A 30 -7.94 -2.72 -13.09
N LEU A 31 -8.91 -2.91 -12.21
CA LEU A 31 -10.32 -2.60 -12.48
C LEU A 31 -10.61 -1.10 -12.33
N CYS A 32 -9.84 -0.37 -11.52
CA CYS A 32 -10.15 1.00 -11.16
C CYS A 32 -9.59 1.98 -12.21
N ASP A 33 -10.48 2.67 -12.93
CA ASP A 33 -10.14 3.65 -13.96
C ASP A 33 -9.09 4.67 -13.49
N VAL A 34 -9.37 5.41 -12.40
CA VAL A 34 -8.46 6.43 -11.83
C VAL A 34 -7.10 5.84 -11.42
N ALA A 35 -7.08 4.60 -10.94
CA ALA A 35 -5.84 3.92 -10.58
C ALA A 35 -5.01 3.61 -11.84
N THR A 36 -5.64 3.09 -12.89
CA THR A 36 -4.98 2.82 -14.17
C THR A 36 -4.54 4.09 -14.91
N GLU A 37 -5.27 5.21 -14.80
CA GLU A 37 -4.83 6.52 -15.29
C GLU A 37 -3.56 6.96 -14.56
N THR A 38 -3.55 6.86 -13.23
CA THR A 38 -2.34 7.12 -12.42
C THR A 38 -1.19 6.20 -12.82
N TYR A 39 -1.48 4.92 -13.08
CA TYR A 39 -0.48 3.95 -13.51
C TYR A 39 0.13 4.36 -14.88
N ARG A 40 -0.70 4.70 -15.87
CA ARG A 40 -0.24 5.15 -17.22
C ARG A 40 0.72 6.34 -17.15
N GLU A 41 0.45 7.32 -16.29
CA GLU A 41 1.34 8.48 -16.14
C GLU A 41 2.73 8.10 -15.64
N ASN A 42 2.79 7.09 -14.78
CA ASN A 42 4.03 6.66 -14.16
C ASN A 42 4.78 5.62 -14.99
N PHE A 43 4.12 4.83 -15.83
CA PHE A 43 4.69 3.74 -16.62
C PHE A 43 4.26 3.87 -18.10
N LYS A 44 4.81 4.87 -18.80
CA LYS A 44 4.38 5.27 -20.15
C LYS A 44 4.62 4.20 -21.21
N GLU A 45 5.62 3.36 -20.98
CA GLU A 45 6.04 2.28 -21.86
C GLU A 45 5.23 0.99 -21.61
N ALA A 46 4.57 0.88 -20.46
CA ALA A 46 3.82 -0.32 -20.08
C ALA A 46 2.48 -0.39 -20.81
N HIS A 47 2.08 -1.61 -21.16
CA HIS A 47 0.70 -1.85 -21.57
C HIS A 47 -0.24 -1.80 -20.36
N VAL A 48 -1.19 -0.87 -20.33
CA VAL A 48 -2.12 -0.73 -19.21
C VAL A 48 -3.52 -1.18 -19.59
N VAL A 49 -4.03 -2.21 -18.91
CA VAL A 49 -5.36 -2.76 -19.12
C VAL A 49 -6.28 -2.34 -17.97
N THR A 50 -7.33 -1.61 -18.30
CA THR A 50 -8.39 -1.25 -17.34
C THR A 50 -9.54 -2.23 -17.48
N ALA A 51 -9.52 -3.28 -16.67
CA ALA A 51 -10.53 -4.33 -16.73
C ALA A 51 -10.52 -5.15 -15.43
N ARG A 52 -11.61 -5.90 -15.20
CA ARG A 52 -11.59 -6.95 -14.20
C ARG A 52 -10.59 -8.01 -14.65
N LEU A 53 -9.74 -8.46 -13.73
CA LEU A 53 -8.67 -9.41 -14.07
C LEU A 53 -9.24 -10.74 -14.61
N GLU A 54 -10.43 -11.12 -14.14
CA GLU A 54 -11.14 -12.33 -14.56
C GLU A 54 -11.49 -12.33 -16.05
N ASP A 55 -11.81 -11.14 -16.59
CA ASP A 55 -12.25 -10.92 -17.97
C ASP A 55 -11.06 -10.82 -18.95
N VAL A 56 -9.84 -10.68 -18.43
CA VAL A 56 -8.62 -10.66 -19.23
C VAL A 56 -8.09 -12.09 -19.39
N GLY A 57 -8.02 -12.55 -20.64
CA GLY A 57 -7.48 -13.87 -20.98
C GLY A 57 -5.94 -13.91 -20.90
N PRO A 58 -5.33 -14.70 -20.00
CA PRO A 58 -3.88 -14.71 -19.82
C PRO A 58 -3.10 -15.01 -21.11
N ARG A 59 -3.54 -15.99 -21.91
CA ARG A 59 -2.90 -16.35 -23.18
C ARG A 59 -2.93 -15.22 -24.22
N ALA A 60 -4.05 -14.50 -24.32
CA ALA A 60 -4.17 -13.37 -25.24
C ALA A 60 -3.24 -12.22 -24.81
N LEU A 61 -3.12 -11.99 -23.49
CA LEU A 61 -2.17 -11.03 -22.96
C LEU A 61 -0.72 -11.48 -23.18
N HIS A 62 -0.42 -12.76 -22.95
CA HIS A 62 0.90 -13.35 -23.15
C HIS A 62 1.38 -13.17 -24.59
N ASN A 63 0.53 -13.47 -25.57
CA ASN A 63 0.83 -13.20 -26.99
C ASN A 63 1.14 -11.72 -27.28
N LYS A 64 0.60 -10.80 -26.48
CA LYS A 64 0.75 -9.35 -26.68
C LYS A 64 2.01 -8.79 -26.03
N ILE A 65 2.36 -9.24 -24.82
CA ILE A 65 3.47 -8.65 -24.04
C ILE A 65 4.72 -9.55 -24.01
N GLY A 66 4.62 -10.79 -24.50
CA GLY A 66 5.67 -11.79 -24.48
C GLY A 66 5.93 -12.35 -23.08
N ASN A 67 7.06 -13.06 -22.94
CA ASN A 67 7.48 -13.63 -21.67
C ASN A 67 7.77 -12.54 -20.62
N ILE A 68 7.59 -12.91 -19.36
CA ILE A 68 7.92 -12.11 -18.18
C ILE A 68 8.79 -12.94 -17.24
N ASP A 69 9.63 -12.26 -16.48
CA ASP A 69 10.49 -12.89 -15.48
C ASP A 69 9.85 -12.80 -14.08
N LEU A 70 9.04 -11.76 -13.84
CA LEU A 70 8.39 -11.48 -12.56
C LEU A 70 6.90 -11.19 -12.71
N LEU A 71 6.09 -11.87 -11.90
CA LEU A 71 4.67 -11.55 -11.69
C LEU A 71 4.46 -10.93 -10.31
N LEU A 72 4.02 -9.67 -10.29
CA LEU A 72 3.54 -8.99 -9.09
C LEU A 72 2.03 -9.15 -8.99
N ALA A 73 1.52 -9.49 -7.80
CA ALA A 73 0.10 -9.62 -7.56
C ALA A 73 -0.30 -8.99 -6.22
N SER A 74 -1.21 -8.01 -6.24
CA SER A 74 -1.73 -7.37 -5.00
C SER A 74 -3.25 -7.49 -4.91
N PRO A 75 -3.81 -8.72 -4.82
CA PRO A 75 -5.25 -8.97 -4.88
C PRO A 75 -6.03 -8.27 -3.76
N GLU A 76 -7.34 -8.10 -3.95
CA GLU A 76 -8.18 -7.32 -3.06
C GLU A 76 -8.12 -7.83 -1.60
N CYS A 77 -7.70 -6.95 -0.67
CA CYS A 77 -7.57 -7.31 0.75
C CYS A 77 -8.82 -6.97 1.61
N THR A 78 -9.83 -6.30 1.04
CA THR A 78 -10.99 -5.73 1.76
C THR A 78 -11.69 -6.76 2.63
N ASN A 79 -11.86 -7.99 2.14
CA ASN A 79 -12.58 -9.05 2.87
C ASN A 79 -11.65 -9.93 3.74
N HIS A 80 -10.34 -9.69 3.72
CA HIS A 80 -9.38 -10.28 4.66
C HIS A 80 -9.17 -9.42 5.90
N THR A 81 -9.23 -8.09 5.78
CA THR A 81 -8.88 -7.18 6.87
C THR A 81 -9.89 -7.15 8.02
N CYS A 82 -9.39 -6.96 9.24
CA CYS A 82 -10.20 -6.68 10.44
C CYS A 82 -10.88 -5.31 10.37
N ALA A 83 -10.44 -4.40 9.49
CA ALA A 83 -10.98 -3.04 9.36
C ALA A 83 -12.47 -3.01 8.97
N LYS A 84 -13.03 -4.11 8.45
CA LYS A 84 -14.48 -4.25 8.18
C LYS A 84 -15.32 -4.51 9.44
N GLY A 85 -14.71 -4.73 10.61
CA GLY A 85 -15.44 -5.09 11.82
C GLY A 85 -16.31 -6.34 11.62
N ALA A 86 -17.59 -6.25 11.99
CA ALA A 86 -18.57 -7.33 11.88
C ALA A 86 -19.29 -7.41 10.52
N ALA A 87 -18.95 -6.56 9.54
CA ALA A 87 -19.62 -6.57 8.24
C ALA A 87 -19.38 -7.90 7.50
N PRO A 88 -20.37 -8.39 6.71
CA PRO A 88 -20.24 -9.63 5.95
C PRO A 88 -18.97 -9.67 5.08
N ARG A 89 -18.35 -10.85 5.00
CA ARG A 89 -17.15 -11.10 4.21
C ARG A 89 -17.54 -11.83 2.93
N SER A 90 -17.09 -11.31 1.79
CA SER A 90 -17.30 -11.93 0.48
C SER A 90 -16.18 -12.91 0.17
N GLU A 91 -16.52 -14.18 -0.05
CA GLU A 91 -15.56 -15.18 -0.48
C GLU A 91 -15.10 -14.95 -1.92
N ALA A 92 -15.98 -14.46 -2.80
CA ALA A 92 -15.60 -14.11 -4.18
C ALA A 92 -14.49 -13.04 -4.21
N SER A 93 -14.55 -12.06 -3.32
CA SER A 93 -13.50 -11.03 -3.19
C SER A 93 -12.17 -11.63 -2.71
N ARG A 94 -12.20 -12.51 -1.71
CA ARG A 94 -10.99 -13.18 -1.20
C ARG A 94 -10.36 -14.09 -2.26
N ALA A 95 -11.20 -14.81 -2.99
CA ALA A 95 -10.81 -15.72 -4.05
C ALA A 95 -10.16 -15.02 -5.25
N THR A 96 -10.18 -13.68 -5.35
CA THR A 96 -9.39 -12.96 -6.36
C THR A 96 -7.89 -13.27 -6.26
N ALA A 97 -7.38 -13.64 -5.08
CA ALA A 97 -6.01 -14.12 -4.93
C ALA A 97 -5.70 -15.36 -5.79
N MET A 98 -6.69 -16.23 -6.05
CA MET A 98 -6.52 -17.40 -6.92
C MET A 98 -6.32 -17.02 -8.39
N GLN A 99 -6.65 -15.79 -8.80
CA GLN A 99 -6.40 -15.34 -10.18
C GLN A 99 -4.90 -15.31 -10.49
N ALA A 100 -4.04 -15.10 -9.49
CA ALA A 100 -2.59 -15.15 -9.69
C ALA A 100 -2.13 -16.51 -10.26
N LEU A 101 -2.79 -17.61 -9.87
CA LEU A 101 -2.50 -18.96 -10.37
C LEU A 101 -2.74 -19.07 -11.89
N ARG A 102 -3.76 -18.40 -12.43
CA ARG A 102 -4.05 -18.42 -13.88
C ARG A 102 -2.92 -17.79 -14.68
N TYR A 103 -2.39 -16.68 -14.18
CA TYR A 103 -1.29 -15.95 -14.83
C TYR A 103 0.04 -16.67 -14.61
N ALA A 104 0.31 -17.17 -13.41
CA ALA A 104 1.48 -17.98 -13.11
C ALA A 104 1.55 -19.24 -13.98
N LYS A 105 0.41 -19.91 -14.23
CA LYS A 105 0.34 -21.09 -15.10
C LYS A 105 0.63 -20.78 -16.57
N GLU A 106 0.12 -19.65 -17.07
CA GLU A 106 0.29 -19.24 -18.48
C GLU A 106 1.69 -18.70 -18.76
N PHE A 107 2.15 -17.74 -17.95
CA PHE A 107 3.41 -17.05 -18.20
C PHE A 107 4.63 -17.80 -17.65
N ARG A 108 4.43 -18.65 -16.63
CA ARG A 108 5.50 -19.35 -15.89
C ARG A 108 6.73 -18.47 -15.58
N PRO A 109 6.56 -17.27 -15.00
CA PRO A 109 7.69 -16.42 -14.63
C PRO A 109 8.59 -17.16 -13.64
N ARG A 110 9.90 -16.87 -13.64
CA ARG A 110 10.79 -17.40 -12.59
C ARG A 110 10.30 -16.97 -11.21
N TRP A 111 9.91 -15.71 -11.06
CA TRP A 111 9.50 -15.14 -9.79
C TRP A 111 8.03 -14.73 -9.75
N LEU A 112 7.41 -14.92 -8.58
CA LEU A 112 6.11 -14.35 -8.25
C LEU A 112 6.16 -13.72 -6.87
N VAL A 113 5.65 -12.50 -6.74
CA VAL A 113 5.48 -11.83 -5.44
C VAL A 113 4.02 -11.45 -5.26
N MET A 114 3.36 -12.08 -4.28
CA MET A 114 2.00 -11.73 -3.88
C MET A 114 2.01 -10.93 -2.57
N GLU A 115 1.43 -9.73 -2.59
CA GLU A 115 1.22 -8.91 -1.39
C GLU A 115 -0.22 -9.06 -0.87
N ASN A 116 -0.36 -9.08 0.46
CA ASN A 116 -1.67 -8.90 1.10
C ASN A 116 -1.56 -8.41 2.55
N VAL A 117 -2.70 -8.19 3.21
CA VAL A 117 -2.75 -8.00 4.66
C VAL A 117 -2.38 -9.30 5.40
N VAL A 118 -1.79 -9.18 6.58
CA VAL A 118 -1.42 -10.34 7.44
C VAL A 118 -2.62 -11.26 7.73
N HIS A 119 -3.83 -10.70 7.75
CA HIS A 119 -5.08 -11.42 7.98
C HIS A 119 -5.53 -12.28 6.78
N MET A 120 -4.75 -12.33 5.70
CA MET A 120 -4.94 -13.35 4.66
C MET A 120 -4.55 -14.75 5.17
N ARG A 121 -3.56 -14.88 6.07
CA ARG A 121 -3.11 -16.18 6.61
C ARG A 121 -4.23 -17.07 7.20
N PRO A 122 -5.17 -16.55 8.00
CA PRO A 122 -6.30 -17.34 8.51
C PRO A 122 -7.45 -17.53 7.51
N TRP A 123 -7.32 -17.12 6.24
CA TRP A 123 -8.33 -17.45 5.23
C TRP A 123 -8.32 -18.96 4.95
N SER A 124 -9.51 -19.58 4.92
CA SER A 124 -9.67 -21.03 4.79
C SER A 124 -9.03 -21.63 3.55
N ARG A 125 -8.89 -20.87 2.46
CA ARG A 125 -8.28 -21.32 1.20
C ARG A 125 -6.83 -20.85 1.01
N TYR A 126 -6.20 -20.31 2.06
CA TYR A 126 -4.81 -19.90 1.99
C TYR A 126 -3.86 -21.10 1.83
N GLY A 127 -4.19 -22.25 2.44
CA GLY A 127 -3.47 -23.51 2.23
C GLY A 127 -3.53 -23.95 0.76
N GLU A 128 -4.74 -24.04 0.21
CA GLU A 128 -5.02 -24.36 -1.20
C GLU A 128 -4.22 -23.47 -2.17
N LEU A 129 -4.16 -22.15 -1.91
CA LEU A 129 -3.40 -21.22 -2.73
C LEU A 129 -1.89 -21.56 -2.75
N LYS A 130 -1.31 -21.86 -1.58
CA LYS A 130 0.12 -22.19 -1.47
C LYS A 130 0.44 -23.55 -2.10
N GLU A 131 -0.39 -24.54 -1.85
CA GLU A 131 -0.27 -25.87 -2.46
C GLU A 131 -0.34 -25.76 -3.99
N ALA A 132 -1.28 -24.98 -4.52
CA ALA A 132 -1.38 -24.78 -5.98
C ALA A 132 -0.15 -24.05 -6.57
N LEU A 133 0.51 -23.16 -5.83
CA LEU A 133 1.78 -22.55 -6.25
C LEU A 133 2.92 -23.59 -6.26
N GLN A 134 2.97 -24.46 -5.25
CA GLN A 134 3.95 -25.55 -5.18
C GLN A 134 3.74 -26.58 -6.29
N ASP A 135 2.48 -26.93 -6.60
CA ASP A 135 2.12 -27.82 -7.71
C ASP A 135 2.51 -27.26 -9.08
N LEU A 136 2.61 -25.93 -9.21
CA LEU A 136 3.15 -25.27 -10.42
C LEU A 136 4.69 -25.35 -10.51
N GLY A 137 5.35 -25.80 -9.46
CA GLY A 137 6.79 -26.00 -9.35
C GLY A 137 7.53 -24.92 -8.55
N TYR A 138 6.84 -24.00 -7.88
CA TYR A 138 7.50 -22.93 -7.14
C TYR A 138 7.95 -23.38 -5.74
N ASN A 139 9.15 -22.97 -5.37
CA ASN A 139 9.54 -22.84 -3.97
C ASN A 139 8.83 -21.61 -3.39
N VAL A 140 8.12 -21.77 -2.27
CA VAL A 140 7.23 -20.72 -1.72
C VAL A 140 7.68 -20.34 -0.31
N ARG A 141 7.87 -19.04 -0.08
CA ARG A 141 8.21 -18.51 1.25
C ARG A 141 7.39 -17.29 1.63
N GLU A 142 7.00 -17.25 2.91
CA GLU A 142 6.20 -16.17 3.48
C GLU A 142 7.07 -15.20 4.28
N PHE A 143 6.83 -13.91 4.09
CA PHE A 143 7.43 -12.85 4.88
C PHE A 143 6.35 -11.91 5.44
N VAL A 144 6.60 -11.36 6.63
CA VAL A 144 5.79 -10.28 7.18
C VAL A 144 6.68 -9.09 7.47
N PHE A 145 6.50 -8.03 6.71
CA PHE A 145 7.30 -6.81 6.82
C PHE A 145 6.48 -5.64 7.33
N ASP A 146 7.06 -4.84 8.22
CA ASP A 146 6.58 -3.49 8.51
C ASP A 146 7.33 -2.50 7.62
N ALA A 147 6.60 -1.71 6.82
CA ALA A 147 7.21 -0.73 5.92
C ALA A 147 8.16 0.25 6.62
N SER A 148 7.97 0.51 7.93
CA SER A 148 8.87 1.37 8.70
C SER A 148 10.28 0.81 8.86
N ASP A 149 10.45 -0.50 8.70
CA ASP A 149 11.77 -1.16 8.67
C ASP A 149 12.46 -1.02 7.31
N PHE A 150 11.78 -0.45 6.31
CA PHE A 150 12.29 -0.17 4.96
C PHE A 150 12.42 1.35 4.69
N GLY A 151 12.41 2.16 5.74
CA GLY A 151 12.67 3.60 5.65
C GLY A 151 11.44 4.42 5.26
N VAL A 152 10.26 3.81 5.35
CA VAL A 152 8.97 4.44 5.11
C VAL A 152 8.46 5.09 6.41
N PRO A 153 7.96 6.35 6.39
CA PRO A 153 7.38 6.99 7.56
C PRO A 153 5.98 6.47 7.92
N GLN A 154 5.75 5.16 7.79
CA GLN A 154 4.48 4.51 8.09
C GLN A 154 4.69 3.12 8.69
N SER A 155 4.02 2.85 9.81
CA SER A 155 3.85 1.50 10.34
C SER A 155 2.76 0.78 9.57
N ARG A 156 3.17 -0.09 8.65
CA ARG A 156 2.29 -0.85 7.75
C ARG A 156 2.81 -2.27 7.62
N ARG A 157 2.18 -3.19 8.36
CA ARG A 157 2.50 -4.62 8.30
C ARG A 157 1.75 -5.31 7.16
N ARG A 158 2.48 -6.02 6.32
CA ARG A 158 1.95 -6.76 5.16
C ARG A 158 2.60 -8.12 5.04
N LEU A 159 1.82 -9.06 4.53
CA LEU A 159 2.26 -10.39 4.13
C LEU A 159 2.77 -10.32 2.69
N PHE A 160 3.90 -10.97 2.45
CA PHE A 160 4.46 -11.19 1.13
C PHE A 160 4.67 -12.69 0.95
N VAL A 161 4.04 -13.28 -0.05
CA VAL A 161 4.33 -14.64 -0.52
C VAL A 161 5.24 -14.49 -1.72
N VAL A 162 6.49 -14.89 -1.55
CA VAL A 162 7.52 -14.82 -2.58
C VAL A 162 7.75 -16.24 -3.08
N CYS A 163 7.78 -16.39 -4.40
CA CYS A 163 7.93 -17.66 -5.08
C CYS A 163 9.08 -17.60 -6.09
N ASP A 164 9.79 -18.71 -6.24
CA ASP A 164 10.86 -18.89 -7.21
C ASP A 164 10.75 -20.30 -7.84
N LEU A 165 10.81 -20.41 -9.17
CA LEU A 165 10.75 -21.70 -9.90
C LEU A 165 12.09 -22.45 -9.92
N GLU A 166 13.20 -21.75 -9.74
CA GLU A 166 14.54 -22.31 -9.94
C GLU A 166 15.21 -22.64 -8.60
N ASP A 167 15.11 -21.74 -7.62
CA ASP A 167 15.86 -21.80 -6.36
C ASP A 167 14.99 -21.69 -5.12
N GLU A 168 15.56 -22.03 -3.96
CA GLU A 168 14.96 -21.71 -2.67
C GLU A 168 14.89 -20.19 -2.45
N VAL A 169 13.79 -19.72 -1.86
CA VAL A 169 13.59 -18.27 -1.66
C VAL A 169 14.47 -17.76 -0.53
N ALA A 170 15.52 -17.01 -0.91
CA ALA A 170 16.47 -16.39 0.00
C ALA A 170 15.82 -15.40 0.99
N ASP A 171 16.55 -15.07 2.06
CA ASP A 171 16.14 -14.01 2.97
C ASP A 171 16.14 -12.65 2.29
N ILE A 172 15.07 -11.88 2.49
CA ILE A 172 15.00 -10.49 2.01
C ILE A 172 15.80 -9.59 2.96
N LYS A 173 16.79 -8.90 2.39
CA LYS A 173 17.66 -7.98 3.13
C LYS A 173 16.87 -6.73 3.50
N ILE A 174 16.64 -6.56 4.80
CA ILE A 174 16.09 -5.31 5.34
C ILE A 174 17.22 -4.27 5.42
N PRO A 175 17.03 -3.04 4.89
CA PRO A 175 18.07 -2.03 4.93
C PRO A 175 18.40 -1.60 6.37
N ARG A 176 19.67 -1.32 6.64
CA ARG A 176 20.10 -0.79 7.95
C ARG A 176 19.68 0.67 8.08
N ILE A 177 18.63 0.93 8.86
CA ILE A 177 18.11 2.27 9.10
C ILE A 177 18.61 2.80 10.44
N ARG A 178 19.39 3.89 10.42
CA ARG A 178 19.91 4.53 11.64
C ARG A 178 18.82 5.23 12.45
N LYS A 179 17.86 5.87 11.78
CA LYS A 179 16.74 6.59 12.40
C LYS A 179 15.47 6.35 11.60
N LYS A 180 14.42 5.87 12.26
CA LYS A 180 13.10 5.70 11.62
C LYS A 180 12.55 7.07 11.22
N LYS A 181 12.00 7.15 10.01
CA LYS A 181 11.24 8.34 9.58
C LYS A 181 9.92 8.39 10.35
N THR A 182 9.45 9.59 10.56
CA THR A 182 8.32 9.94 11.42
C THR A 182 7.31 10.77 10.66
N VAL A 183 6.21 11.15 11.32
CA VAL A 183 5.24 12.08 10.70
C VAL A 183 5.87 13.43 10.39
N HIS A 184 6.85 13.90 11.17
CA HIS A 184 7.56 15.15 10.85
C HIS A 184 8.17 15.16 9.45
N ASP A 185 8.62 14.00 8.95
CA ASP A 185 9.30 13.88 7.65
C ASP A 185 8.34 13.95 6.45
N ILE A 186 7.02 13.88 6.68
CA ILE A 186 6.02 13.87 5.60
C ILE A 186 5.25 15.18 5.48
N LEU A 187 5.20 15.99 6.53
CA LEU A 187 4.40 17.21 6.56
C LEU A 187 4.90 18.23 5.54
N ASP A 188 3.97 18.87 4.85
CA ASP A 188 4.29 20.04 4.03
C ASP A 188 4.57 21.25 4.93
N LYS A 189 5.19 22.28 4.37
CA LYS A 189 5.59 23.48 5.13
C LYS A 189 4.36 24.12 5.81
N PRO A 190 4.49 24.64 7.04
CA PRO A 190 3.41 25.40 7.67
C PRO A 190 2.89 26.53 6.76
N GLY A 191 1.56 26.71 6.71
CA GLY A 191 0.91 27.70 5.84
C GLY A 191 0.67 27.25 4.40
N THR A 192 1.12 26.06 3.98
CA THR A 192 0.85 25.53 2.63
C THR A 192 -0.64 25.23 2.40
N TRP A 193 -1.33 24.82 3.46
CA TRP A 193 -2.72 24.33 3.38
C TRP A 193 -3.61 25.07 4.36
N ASP A 194 -4.84 25.33 3.94
CA ASP A 194 -5.85 25.95 4.80
C ASP A 194 -6.11 25.10 6.05
N THR A 195 -6.32 25.79 7.16
CA THR A 195 -6.64 25.18 8.44
C THR A 195 -7.94 25.77 8.99
N THR A 196 -8.57 25.05 9.89
CA THR A 196 -9.77 25.54 10.61
C THR A 196 -9.52 25.52 12.10
N PRO A 197 -10.07 26.46 12.89
CA PRO A 197 -9.99 26.40 14.34
C PRO A 197 -10.53 25.06 14.85
N LEU A 198 -9.75 24.36 15.68
CA LEU A 198 -10.13 23.08 16.27
C LEU A 198 -11.42 23.26 17.09
N PHE A 199 -11.41 24.25 17.98
CA PHE A 199 -12.55 24.62 18.81
C PHE A 199 -13.38 25.69 18.11
N ARG A 200 -14.48 25.27 17.47
CA ARG A 200 -15.47 26.15 16.84
C ARG A 200 -16.89 25.59 16.98
N PRO A 201 -17.93 26.45 16.92
CA PRO A 201 -19.31 25.99 16.82
C PRO A 201 -19.47 24.99 15.66
N GLY A 202 -20.21 23.90 15.91
CA GLY A 202 -20.46 22.83 14.95
C GLY A 202 -19.35 21.78 14.82
N ARG A 203 -18.23 21.88 15.55
CA ARG A 203 -17.22 20.81 15.58
C ARG A 203 -17.81 19.56 16.24
N ALA A 204 -17.64 18.41 15.58
CA ALA A 204 -18.14 17.14 16.11
C ALA A 204 -17.54 16.83 17.49
N LYS A 205 -18.41 16.55 18.47
CA LYS A 205 -18.01 16.22 19.86
C LYS A 205 -16.92 15.13 19.93
N PRO A 206 -16.99 14.02 19.18
CA PRO A 206 -15.92 13.01 19.20
C PRO A 206 -14.57 13.49 18.67
N THR A 207 -14.52 14.58 17.89
CA THR A 207 -13.25 15.19 17.44
C THR A 207 -12.60 15.95 18.58
N LEU A 208 -13.39 16.72 19.33
CA LEU A 208 -12.90 17.47 20.49
C LEU A 208 -12.42 16.53 21.60
N GLU A 209 -13.17 15.46 21.88
CA GLU A 209 -12.77 14.44 22.85
C GLU A 209 -11.44 13.75 22.48
N ARG A 210 -11.20 13.46 21.19
CA ARG A 210 -9.91 12.94 20.71
C ARG A 210 -8.79 13.96 20.93
N ALA A 211 -9.06 15.24 20.67
CA ALA A 211 -8.07 16.29 20.86
C ALA A 211 -7.72 16.50 22.33
N GLU A 212 -8.69 16.51 23.23
CA GLU A 212 -8.44 16.58 24.68
C GLU A 212 -7.58 15.41 25.17
N ARG A 213 -7.86 14.19 24.70
CA ARG A 213 -7.00 13.02 24.99
C ARG A 213 -5.58 13.18 24.46
N GLY A 214 -5.42 13.79 23.28
CA GLY A 214 -4.13 14.15 22.73
C GLY A 214 -3.40 15.17 23.61
N PHE A 215 -4.04 16.30 23.93
CA PHE A 215 -3.46 17.35 24.78
C PHE A 215 -3.06 16.84 26.16
N ALA A 216 -3.86 15.95 26.76
CA ALA A 216 -3.54 15.34 28.05
C ALA A 216 -2.25 14.49 28.01
N LYS A 217 -1.79 14.07 26.82
CA LYS A 217 -0.63 13.19 26.64
C LYS A 217 0.60 13.90 26.06
N VAL A 218 0.41 14.81 25.12
CA VAL A 218 1.53 15.55 24.47
C VAL A 218 1.66 17.00 24.95
N GLY A 219 0.71 17.49 25.73
CA GLY A 219 0.65 18.88 26.21
C GLY A 219 0.01 19.83 25.21
N LYS A 220 -0.54 20.95 25.72
CA LYS A 220 -1.28 21.94 24.93
C LYS A 220 -0.43 22.73 23.93
N LYS A 221 0.90 22.67 24.02
CA LYS A 221 1.80 23.37 23.08
C LYS A 221 2.29 22.46 21.94
N ALA A 222 2.05 21.16 22.02
CA ALA A 222 2.54 20.21 21.03
C ALA A 222 1.57 20.06 19.85
N ALA A 223 2.14 19.82 18.67
CA ALA A 223 1.40 19.35 17.51
C ALA A 223 1.26 17.83 17.55
N PHE A 224 0.15 17.32 17.06
CA PHE A 224 -0.13 15.88 17.00
C PHE A 224 -1.19 15.59 15.92
N LEU A 225 -1.40 14.31 15.62
CA LEU A 225 -2.48 13.89 14.72
C LEU A 225 -3.67 13.38 15.51
N LEU A 226 -4.87 13.81 15.14
CA LEU A 226 -6.10 13.07 15.40
C LEU A 226 -6.19 11.90 14.43
N VAL A 227 -6.70 10.77 14.92
CA VAL A 227 -6.81 9.52 14.17
C VAL A 227 -8.23 8.99 14.26
N TYR A 228 -8.92 8.89 13.12
CA TYR A 228 -10.35 8.56 13.06
C TYR A 228 -10.62 7.08 12.74
N TYR A 229 -10.26 6.13 13.60
CA TYR A 229 -10.65 4.72 13.40
C TYR A 229 -12.04 4.41 13.97
N GLY A 230 -12.70 3.38 13.43
CA GLY A 230 -14.03 2.93 13.91
C GLY A 230 -14.00 2.33 15.32
N SER A 231 -12.83 1.83 15.76
CA SER A 231 -12.55 1.45 17.14
C SER A 231 -11.39 2.31 17.66
N ASP A 232 -11.69 3.21 18.60
CA ASP A 232 -10.73 4.14 19.20
C ASP A 232 -9.78 3.47 20.21
N GLY A 233 -9.42 2.18 20.03
CA GLY A 233 -8.64 1.37 20.98
C GLY A 233 -7.25 1.93 21.34
N SER A 234 -6.84 3.02 20.71
CA SER A 234 -5.58 3.73 20.91
C SER A 234 -5.77 5.24 21.17
N GLY A 235 -6.97 5.63 21.64
CA GLY A 235 -7.31 6.99 22.05
C GLY A 235 -7.68 7.95 20.92
N GLY A 236 -7.59 7.53 19.65
CA GLY A 236 -7.94 8.36 18.49
C GLY A 236 -6.98 9.53 18.22
N TRP A 237 -5.72 9.40 18.62
CA TRP A 237 -4.66 10.37 18.35
C TRP A 237 -3.27 9.69 18.23
N GLN A 238 -2.27 10.39 17.72
CA GLN A 238 -0.86 10.01 17.77
C GLN A 238 0.08 11.23 17.77
N PRO A 239 1.25 11.17 18.46
CA PRO A 239 2.32 12.15 18.34
C PRO A 239 2.98 12.05 16.96
N LEU A 240 3.78 13.08 16.64
CA LEU A 240 4.43 13.23 15.33
C LEU A 240 5.82 12.57 15.25
N ASP A 241 6.39 12.17 16.39
CA ASP A 241 7.75 11.62 16.56
C ASP A 241 7.87 10.12 16.28
N ARG A 242 6.84 9.54 15.66
CA ARG A 242 6.80 8.13 15.26
C ARG A 242 6.27 7.99 13.83
N PRO A 243 6.47 6.84 13.18
CA PRO A 243 5.86 6.57 11.88
C PRO A 243 4.32 6.72 11.93
N LEU A 244 3.75 7.18 10.82
CA LEU A 244 2.29 7.27 10.65
C LEU A 244 1.67 5.87 10.79
N ARG A 245 0.53 5.75 11.48
CA ARG A 245 -0.27 4.52 11.39
C ARG A 245 -0.69 4.22 9.95
N THR A 246 -1.06 2.97 9.69
CA THR A 246 -1.42 2.49 8.35
C THR A 246 -2.46 3.39 7.67
N ILE A 247 -2.09 3.89 6.48
CA ILE A 247 -3.00 4.62 5.59
C ILE A 247 -4.07 3.64 5.10
N THR A 248 -5.33 4.03 5.26
CA THR A 248 -6.50 3.26 4.80
C THR A 248 -7.11 3.90 3.56
N THR A 249 -8.12 3.25 2.98
CA THR A 249 -8.85 3.76 1.80
C THR A 249 -9.73 4.98 2.06
N VAL A 250 -9.83 5.40 3.32
CA VAL A 250 -10.54 6.60 3.76
C VAL A 250 -9.55 7.50 4.47
N ASP A 251 -9.81 8.78 4.43
CA ASP A 251 -9.03 9.78 5.14
C ASP A 251 -9.23 9.65 6.66
N ARG A 252 -8.13 9.57 7.41
CA ARG A 252 -8.15 9.21 8.84
C ARG A 252 -7.28 10.10 9.71
N PHE A 253 -6.52 11.02 9.14
CA PHE A 253 -5.49 11.73 9.87
C PHE A 253 -5.69 13.24 9.76
N ALA A 254 -5.92 13.91 10.89
CA ALA A 254 -5.92 15.36 10.95
C ALA A 254 -4.78 15.87 11.82
N LEU A 255 -3.98 16.78 11.27
CA LEU A 255 -2.97 17.53 12.01
C LEU A 255 -3.63 18.59 12.88
N VAL A 256 -3.26 18.62 14.15
CA VAL A 256 -3.59 19.65 15.13
C VAL A 256 -2.32 20.39 15.49
N GLU A 257 -2.34 21.71 15.36
CA GLU A 257 -1.19 22.58 15.59
C GLU A 257 -1.59 23.84 16.38
N PRO A 258 -0.71 24.40 17.22
CA PRO A 258 -0.90 25.72 17.80
C PRO A 258 -0.99 26.81 16.70
N GLY A 259 -1.88 27.78 16.90
CA GLY A 259 -2.05 28.96 16.05
C GLY A 259 -2.36 30.20 16.89
N ALA A 260 -2.48 31.36 16.22
CA ALA A 260 -2.61 32.67 16.88
C ALA A 260 -3.84 32.81 17.81
N GLY A 261 -4.91 32.06 17.55
CA GLY A 261 -6.17 32.09 18.32
C GLY A 261 -6.49 30.80 19.07
N GLY A 262 -5.49 29.95 19.33
CA GLY A 262 -5.67 28.60 19.87
C GLY A 262 -5.23 27.55 18.86
N HIS A 263 -5.77 26.34 18.93
CA HIS A 263 -5.37 25.25 18.04
C HIS A 263 -6.14 25.27 16.72
N ASN A 264 -5.43 25.03 15.64
CA ASN A 264 -6.00 24.80 14.32
C ASN A 264 -5.87 23.32 13.94
N MET A 265 -6.71 22.89 13.00
CA MET A 265 -6.64 21.55 12.43
C MET A 265 -6.88 21.52 10.92
N ARG A 266 -6.27 20.52 10.28
CA ARG A 266 -6.52 20.15 8.87
C ARG A 266 -6.31 18.66 8.67
N MET A 267 -6.93 18.08 7.65
CA MET A 267 -6.58 16.72 7.22
C MET A 267 -5.17 16.71 6.60
N LEU A 268 -4.49 15.57 6.69
CA LEU A 268 -3.25 15.34 5.93
C LEU A 268 -3.56 15.31 4.42
N GLN A 269 -2.66 15.84 3.62
CA GLN A 269 -2.89 16.02 2.18
C GLN A 269 -2.29 14.88 1.36
N VAL A 270 -2.74 14.72 0.11
CA VAL A 270 -2.29 13.63 -0.78
C VAL A 270 -0.76 13.67 -0.95
N SER A 271 -0.17 14.86 -1.06
CA SER A 271 1.29 15.06 -1.08
C SER A 271 2.00 14.43 0.13
N GLU A 272 1.47 14.67 1.32
CA GLU A 272 2.01 14.16 2.59
C GLU A 272 1.82 12.63 2.69
N LEU A 273 0.65 12.13 2.27
CA LEU A 273 0.34 10.70 2.25
C LEU A 273 1.19 9.93 1.22
N LYS A 274 1.54 10.53 0.08
CA LYS A 274 2.49 9.95 -0.89
C LYS A 274 3.86 9.76 -0.28
N LYS A 275 4.39 10.78 0.42
CA LYS A 275 5.67 10.67 1.17
C LYS A 275 5.58 9.58 2.25
N ALA A 276 4.44 9.48 2.93
CA ALA A 276 4.17 8.45 3.93
C ALA A 276 4.08 7.03 3.37
N MET A 277 3.83 6.85 2.07
CA MET A 277 3.94 5.55 1.38
C MET A 277 5.37 5.26 0.90
N GLY A 278 6.25 6.27 0.87
CA GLY A 278 7.63 6.14 0.39
C GLY A 278 7.82 6.45 -1.09
N PHE A 279 6.83 7.05 -1.76
CA PHE A 279 7.01 7.56 -3.13
C PHE A 279 7.98 8.74 -3.15
N LYS A 280 8.81 8.83 -4.20
CA LYS A 280 9.67 10.00 -4.44
C LYS A 280 8.90 11.05 -5.25
N SER A 281 9.54 12.21 -5.48
CA SER A 281 8.91 13.37 -6.12
C SER A 281 8.56 13.18 -7.60
N ASP A 282 9.17 12.20 -8.26
CA ASP A 282 8.92 11.83 -9.65
C ASP A 282 7.63 11.02 -9.85
N TYR A 283 7.08 10.42 -8.79
CA TYR A 283 5.82 9.68 -8.89
C TYR A 283 4.64 10.65 -9.02
N ILE A 284 3.87 10.52 -10.09
CA ILE A 284 2.77 11.43 -10.46
C ILE A 284 1.44 10.87 -9.94
N MET A 285 0.59 11.72 -9.35
CA MET A 285 -0.74 11.32 -8.87
C MET A 285 -1.66 12.54 -8.91
N ASN A 286 -2.17 12.82 -10.11
CA ASN A 286 -2.93 14.03 -10.42
C ASN A 286 -4.33 13.73 -10.97
N HIS A 287 -4.72 12.45 -11.01
CA HIS A 287 -5.99 11.99 -11.56
C HIS A 287 -7.01 11.77 -10.44
N GLY A 288 -8.29 12.00 -10.76
CA GLY A 288 -9.41 11.84 -9.85
C GLY A 288 -9.42 12.80 -8.64
N SER A 289 -10.39 12.58 -7.77
CA SER A 289 -10.60 13.37 -6.56
C SER A 289 -9.57 13.03 -5.46
N ARG A 290 -9.46 13.92 -4.47
CA ARG A 290 -8.70 13.65 -3.24
C ARG A 290 -9.09 12.33 -2.58
N ARG A 291 -10.38 11.99 -2.57
CA ARG A 291 -10.89 10.73 -1.97
C ARG A 291 -10.39 9.50 -2.74
N GLU A 292 -10.38 9.56 -4.07
CA GLU A 292 -9.90 8.47 -4.91
C GLU A 292 -8.39 8.28 -4.77
N ASN A 293 -7.61 9.36 -4.73
CA ASN A 293 -6.17 9.29 -4.48
C ASN A 293 -5.84 8.68 -3.11
N ILE A 294 -6.59 9.03 -2.06
CA ILE A 294 -6.45 8.39 -0.74
C ILE A 294 -6.81 6.90 -0.81
N LYS A 295 -7.85 6.53 -1.58
CA LYS A 295 -8.20 5.12 -1.80
C LYS A 295 -7.07 4.35 -2.48
N ILE A 296 -6.46 4.93 -3.52
CA ILE A 296 -5.32 4.35 -4.23
C ILE A 296 -4.14 4.15 -3.28
N LEU A 297 -3.75 5.18 -2.53
CA LEU A 297 -2.65 5.10 -1.55
C LEU A 297 -2.94 4.09 -0.43
N GLY A 298 -4.18 4.05 0.05
CA GLY A 298 -4.61 3.12 1.10
C GLY A 298 -4.54 1.65 0.68
N ASN A 299 -4.83 1.37 -0.59
CA ASN A 299 -4.72 0.03 -1.18
C ASN A 299 -3.28 -0.31 -1.59
N GLY A 300 -2.47 0.67 -1.97
CA GLY A 300 -1.14 0.44 -2.52
C GLY A 300 -0.14 -0.22 -1.54
N VAL A 301 0.91 -0.78 -2.15
CA VAL A 301 2.11 -1.28 -1.46
C VAL A 301 3.10 -0.13 -1.29
N CYS A 302 3.83 -0.10 -0.17
CA CYS A 302 4.90 0.87 0.03
C CYS A 302 6.11 0.50 -0.86
N PRO A 303 6.50 1.35 -1.83
CA PRO A 303 7.49 0.96 -2.83
C PRO A 303 8.85 0.50 -2.28
N PRO A 304 9.41 1.09 -1.21
CA PRO A 304 10.70 0.63 -0.67
C PRO A 304 10.71 -0.84 -0.20
N VAL A 305 9.56 -1.39 0.19
CA VAL A 305 9.46 -2.81 0.55
C VAL A 305 9.57 -3.67 -0.70
N MET A 306 8.82 -3.33 -1.76
CA MET A 306 8.87 -4.07 -3.02
C MET A 306 10.23 -3.93 -3.70
N GLN A 307 10.86 -2.74 -3.63
CA GLN A 307 12.21 -2.52 -4.12
C GLN A 307 13.19 -3.51 -3.47
N ALA A 308 13.20 -3.63 -2.14
CA ALA A 308 14.09 -4.55 -1.43
C ALA A 308 13.85 -6.02 -1.79
N ILE A 309 12.58 -6.42 -2.00
CA ILE A 309 12.25 -7.78 -2.46
C ILE A 309 12.83 -8.02 -3.86
N VAL A 310 12.62 -7.09 -4.80
CA VAL A 310 13.06 -7.23 -6.19
C VAL A 310 14.59 -7.19 -6.32
N GLU A 311 15.27 -6.34 -5.53
CA GLU A 311 16.74 -6.32 -5.46
C GLU A 311 17.31 -7.67 -4.98
N CYS A 312 16.62 -8.35 -4.04
CA CYS A 312 17.07 -9.65 -3.54
C CYS A 312 16.89 -10.76 -4.57
N ILE A 313 15.70 -10.87 -5.20
CA ILE A 313 15.45 -11.91 -6.20
C ILE A 313 16.25 -11.69 -7.49
N GLY A 314 16.49 -10.44 -7.89
CA GLY A 314 17.28 -10.12 -9.10
C GLY A 314 18.78 -10.29 -8.95
N SER A 315 19.28 -10.51 -7.73
CA SER A 315 20.69 -10.75 -7.43
C SER A 315 21.02 -12.23 -7.22
N ALA A 316 20.03 -13.12 -7.30
CA ALA A 316 20.14 -14.56 -7.05
C ALA A 316 20.25 -15.33 -8.37
#